data_AF-A0A962WXN0-F1
#
_entry.id   AF-A0A962WXN0-F1
#
_cell.length_a   1.000
_cell.length_b   1.000
_cell.length_c   1.000
_cell.angle_alpha   90.00
_cell.angle_beta   90.00
_cell.angle_gamma   90.00
#
_symmetry.space_group_name_H-M   'P 1'
#
loop_
_entity.id
_entity.type
_entity.pdbx_description
1 polymer ?
#
loop_
_entity_poly.entity_id
_entity_poly.type
_entity_poly.pdbx_seq_one_letter_code
_entity_poly.pdbx_strand_id
1 'polypeptide(L)'
;MDAPTQKLVDISDSDAARNSIADLILEQGHWATQVFQRYDREQVQAIVDAVAACIEENAARYAEWAVRESGFGVVEDKTLKNRLTGKPLVDFYRNDDFINPQIDSVAKIVRIPRPAGVVFALAPSTNPIATINFKVLIALMTRNAIVVSPHPAVRECCTDAVRTLAACAVAAGAPQACIQVIEKPTIPLIDCFMKSSKTNLILATGGTAMVRAAYSSSNPAIGVGPGNVPVFVDDSADLKKAAQRIVDSKSFDNSVLCTNESVMI
;
A
#
# COMPACT_ATOMS: atom_id res chain seq x y z
N MET A 1 -40.27 -42.72 -11.10
CA MET A 1 -39.32 -42.61 -9.98
C MET A 1 -38.36 -41.52 -10.37
N ASP A 2 -38.75 -40.27 -10.13
CA ASP A 2 -37.92 -39.11 -10.50
C ASP A 2 -37.22 -38.65 -9.23
N ALA A 3 -35.99 -39.11 -9.05
CA ALA A 3 -35.12 -38.57 -8.02
C ALA A 3 -34.79 -37.12 -8.41
N PRO A 4 -34.95 -36.14 -7.50
CA PRO A 4 -34.60 -34.77 -7.79
C PRO A 4 -33.08 -34.70 -7.99
N THR A 5 -32.65 -34.21 -9.15
CA THR A 5 -31.25 -33.84 -9.41
C THR A 5 -30.74 -33.01 -8.23
N GLN A 6 -29.82 -33.60 -7.49
CA GLN A 6 -29.12 -32.98 -6.37
C GLN A 6 -28.58 -31.63 -6.86
N LYS A 7 -29.06 -30.53 -6.27
CA LYS A 7 -28.54 -29.19 -6.57
C LYS A 7 -27.02 -29.24 -6.38
N LEU A 8 -26.26 -28.91 -7.43
CA LEU A 8 -24.81 -28.75 -7.34
C LEU A 8 -24.49 -27.84 -6.15
N VAL A 9 -23.66 -28.32 -5.22
CA VAL A 9 -23.24 -27.54 -4.07
C VAL A 9 -22.15 -26.58 -4.55
N ASP A 10 -22.47 -25.30 -4.64
CA ASP A 10 -21.48 -24.26 -4.93
C ASP A 10 -20.61 -24.02 -3.68
N ILE A 11 -19.32 -24.30 -3.82
CA ILE A 11 -18.31 -24.13 -2.76
C ILE A 11 -17.40 -22.93 -2.98
N SER A 12 -17.66 -22.12 -4.01
CA SER A 12 -16.81 -20.97 -4.38
C SER A 12 -16.66 -19.94 -3.25
N ASP A 13 -17.68 -19.81 -2.40
CA ASP A 13 -17.68 -18.93 -1.24
C ASP A 13 -17.35 -19.63 0.09
N SER A 14 -16.97 -20.91 0.06
CA SER A 14 -16.61 -21.67 1.27
C SER A 14 -15.33 -21.13 1.93
N ASP A 15 -15.16 -21.38 3.22
CA ASP A 15 -13.92 -21.03 3.93
C ASP A 15 -12.71 -21.74 3.33
N ALA A 16 -12.88 -22.98 2.86
CA ALA A 16 -11.82 -23.73 2.17
C ALA A 16 -11.40 -23.06 0.86
N ALA A 17 -12.36 -22.56 0.07
CA ALA A 17 -12.06 -21.83 -1.16
C ALA A 17 -11.33 -20.51 -0.86
N ARG A 18 -11.79 -19.73 0.12
CA ARG A 18 -11.16 -18.47 0.53
C ARG A 18 -9.74 -18.67 1.06
N ASN A 19 -9.52 -19.68 1.90
CA ASN A 19 -8.18 -20.05 2.37
C ASN A 19 -7.27 -20.47 1.22
N SER A 20 -7.78 -21.27 0.27
CA SER A 20 -6.99 -21.72 -0.89
C SER A 20 -6.59 -20.56 -1.81
N ILE A 21 -7.49 -19.59 -2.02
CA ILE A 21 -7.19 -18.37 -2.78
C ILE A 21 -6.08 -17.56 -2.09
N ALA A 22 -6.21 -17.34 -0.78
CA ALA A 22 -5.20 -16.61 -0.01
C ALA A 22 -3.85 -17.33 -0.05
N ASP A 23 -3.84 -18.65 0.19
CA ASP A 23 -2.63 -19.45 0.20
C ASP A 23 -1.91 -19.45 -1.15
N LEU A 24 -2.62 -19.52 -2.26
CA LEU A 24 -2.03 -19.48 -3.60
C LEU A 24 -1.33 -18.15 -3.87
N ILE A 25 -2.00 -17.03 -3.60
CA ILE A 25 -1.48 -15.67 -3.84
C ILE A 25 -0.27 -15.40 -2.93
N LEU A 26 -0.37 -15.79 -1.66
CA LEU A 26 0.72 -15.63 -0.70
C LEU A 26 1.92 -16.51 -1.02
N GLU A 27 1.70 -17.75 -1.49
CA GLU A 27 2.79 -18.65 -1.90
C GLU A 27 3.55 -18.10 -3.11
N GLN A 28 2.84 -17.54 -4.10
CA GLN A 28 3.47 -16.86 -5.23
C GLN A 28 4.33 -15.67 -4.77
N GLY A 29 3.83 -14.87 -3.83
CA GLY A 29 4.60 -13.77 -3.24
C GLY A 29 5.81 -14.26 -2.44
N HIS A 30 5.69 -15.40 -1.77
CA HIS A 30 6.79 -16.03 -1.05
C HIS A 30 7.90 -16.44 -2.02
N TRP A 31 7.57 -17.14 -3.10
CA TRP A 31 8.54 -17.51 -4.14
C TRP A 31 9.17 -16.28 -4.81
N ALA A 32 8.38 -15.25 -5.10
CA ALA A 32 8.89 -13.98 -5.62
C ALA A 32 9.94 -13.38 -4.68
N THR A 33 9.69 -13.37 -3.37
CA THR A 33 10.63 -12.85 -2.37
C THR A 33 11.91 -13.68 -2.29
N GLN A 34 11.81 -15.02 -2.41
CA GLN A 34 12.98 -15.91 -2.41
C GLN A 34 13.95 -15.62 -3.58
N VAL A 35 13.41 -15.18 -4.71
CA VAL A 35 14.19 -14.72 -5.86
C VAL A 35 14.68 -13.28 -5.63
N PHE A 36 13.79 -12.38 -5.21
CA PHE A 36 14.08 -10.95 -5.11
C PHE A 36 15.17 -10.61 -4.10
N GLN A 37 15.26 -11.37 -2.99
CA GLN A 37 16.31 -11.19 -1.98
C GLN A 37 17.73 -11.36 -2.52
N ARG A 38 17.90 -12.01 -3.70
CA ARG A 38 19.20 -12.23 -4.35
C ARG A 38 19.65 -11.06 -5.20
N TYR A 39 18.78 -10.06 -5.40
CA TYR A 39 19.09 -8.92 -6.25
C TYR A 39 20.01 -7.97 -5.51
N ASP A 40 20.96 -7.40 -6.24
CA ASP A 40 21.83 -6.35 -5.72
C ASP A 40 21.12 -4.98 -5.72
N ARG A 41 21.81 -3.97 -5.20
CA ARG A 41 21.26 -2.62 -5.06
C ARG A 41 20.97 -1.98 -6.41
N GLU A 42 21.79 -2.21 -7.43
CA GLU A 42 21.63 -1.60 -8.74
C GLU A 42 20.40 -2.17 -9.45
N GLN A 43 20.22 -3.49 -9.39
CA GLN A 43 19.04 -4.18 -9.91
C GLN A 43 17.75 -3.72 -9.22
N VAL A 44 17.76 -3.63 -7.88
CA VAL A 44 16.60 -3.13 -7.12
C VAL A 44 16.31 -1.68 -7.47
N GLN A 45 17.34 -0.83 -7.56
CA GLN A 45 17.17 0.58 -7.88
C GLN A 45 16.62 0.80 -9.30
N ALA A 46 17.08 0.03 -10.28
CA ALA A 46 16.56 0.09 -11.65
C ALA A 46 15.06 -0.25 -11.72
N ILE A 47 14.62 -1.26 -10.97
CA ILE A 47 13.19 -1.62 -10.85
C ILE A 47 12.40 -0.48 -10.19
N VAL A 48 12.91 0.05 -9.06
CA VAL A 48 12.26 1.13 -8.31
C VAL A 48 12.13 2.39 -9.14
N ASP A 49 13.18 2.79 -9.87
CA ASP A 49 13.16 3.96 -10.75
C ASP A 49 12.17 3.78 -11.92
N ALA A 50 12.09 2.58 -12.51
CA ALA A 50 11.12 2.27 -13.57
C ALA A 50 9.67 2.34 -13.06
N VAL A 51 9.40 1.80 -11.87
CA VAL A 51 8.07 1.87 -11.25
C VAL A 51 7.72 3.32 -10.87
N ALA A 52 8.68 4.11 -10.39
CA ALA A 52 8.46 5.52 -10.10
C ALA A 52 8.18 6.37 -11.35
N ALA A 53 8.82 6.06 -12.49
CA ALA A 53 8.49 6.68 -13.77
C ALA A 53 7.06 6.31 -14.22
N CYS A 54 6.70 5.03 -14.11
CA CYS A 54 5.36 4.52 -14.41
C CYS A 54 4.27 5.20 -13.54
N ILE A 55 4.58 5.51 -12.27
CA ILE A 55 3.72 6.30 -11.39
C ILE A 55 3.53 7.72 -11.92
N GLU A 56 4.60 8.42 -12.30
CA GLU A 56 4.54 9.80 -12.79
C GLU A 56 3.71 9.89 -14.07
N GLU A 57 3.92 8.97 -15.02
CA GLU A 57 3.19 8.92 -16.29
C GLU A 57 1.68 8.71 -16.12
N ASN A 58 1.26 7.97 -15.08
CA ASN A 58 -0.15 7.66 -14.84
C ASN A 58 -0.79 8.50 -13.73
N ALA A 59 -0.07 9.46 -13.13
CA ALA A 59 -0.50 10.18 -11.94
C ALA A 59 -1.85 10.90 -12.13
N ALA A 60 -2.01 11.63 -13.24
CA ALA A 60 -3.23 12.37 -13.57
C ALA A 60 -4.39 11.42 -13.93
N ARG A 61 -4.12 10.41 -14.77
CA ARG A 61 -5.10 9.39 -15.17
C ARG A 61 -5.75 8.72 -13.95
N TYR A 62 -4.94 8.29 -12.99
CA TYR A 62 -5.45 7.63 -11.79
C TYR A 62 -6.06 8.60 -10.78
N ALA A 63 -5.67 9.87 -10.78
CA ALA A 63 -6.33 10.89 -9.98
C ALA A 63 -7.78 11.13 -10.47
N GLU A 64 -7.97 11.33 -11.77
CA GLU A 64 -9.31 11.47 -12.38
C GLU A 64 -10.19 10.25 -12.12
N TRP A 65 -9.65 9.04 -12.32
CA TRP A 65 -10.41 7.82 -12.09
C TRP A 65 -10.77 7.66 -10.61
N ALA A 66 -9.85 7.91 -9.69
CA ALA A 66 -10.13 7.80 -8.26
C ALA A 66 -11.22 8.79 -7.81
N VAL A 67 -11.21 10.04 -8.30
CA VAL A 67 -12.28 11.01 -8.03
C VAL A 67 -13.62 10.52 -8.59
N ARG A 68 -13.63 10.05 -9.84
CA ARG A 68 -14.85 9.54 -10.49
C ARG A 68 -15.45 8.32 -9.78
N GLU A 69 -14.61 7.39 -9.33
CA GLU A 69 -15.06 6.15 -8.69
C GLU A 69 -15.50 6.39 -7.23
N SER A 70 -14.75 7.18 -6.46
CA SER A 70 -15.05 7.41 -5.04
C SER A 70 -16.03 8.56 -4.78
N GLY A 71 -16.09 9.54 -5.66
CA GLY A 71 -16.72 10.84 -5.41
C GLY A 71 -15.94 11.72 -4.42
N PHE A 72 -14.72 11.36 -4.02
CA PHE A 72 -13.94 12.08 -3.01
C PHE A 72 -12.85 12.95 -3.62
N GLY A 73 -12.71 14.17 -3.11
CA GLY A 73 -11.54 15.01 -3.34
C GLY A 73 -11.56 15.79 -4.67
N VAL A 74 -10.37 16.20 -5.08
CA VAL A 74 -10.09 17.11 -6.21
C VAL A 74 -9.02 16.48 -7.09
N VAL A 75 -9.20 16.53 -8.41
CA VAL A 75 -8.31 15.82 -9.36
C VAL A 75 -6.89 16.36 -9.29
N GLU A 76 -6.73 17.67 -9.21
CA GLU A 76 -5.45 18.36 -9.14
C GLU A 76 -4.67 17.95 -7.88
N ASP A 77 -5.34 17.94 -6.73
CA ASP A 77 -4.74 17.56 -5.45
C ASP A 77 -4.36 16.08 -5.42
N LYS A 78 -5.21 15.19 -5.95
CA LYS A 78 -4.85 13.77 -6.10
C LYS A 78 -3.71 13.56 -7.09
N THR A 79 -3.64 14.33 -8.17
CA THR A 79 -2.52 14.28 -9.11
C THR A 79 -1.22 14.63 -8.40
N LEU A 80 -1.21 15.72 -7.62
CA LEU A 80 -0.05 16.09 -6.81
C LEU A 80 0.34 14.97 -5.84
N LYS A 81 -0.61 14.39 -5.09
CA LYS A 81 -0.35 13.27 -4.19
C LYS A 81 0.25 12.04 -4.88
N ASN A 82 -0.26 11.72 -6.07
CA ASN A 82 0.24 10.58 -6.84
C ASN A 82 1.69 10.83 -7.31
N ARG A 83 2.00 12.04 -7.76
CA ARG A 83 3.37 12.44 -8.14
C ARG A 83 4.33 12.42 -6.96
N LEU A 84 3.92 12.97 -5.82
CA LEU A 84 4.74 12.99 -4.60
C LEU A 84 5.10 11.58 -4.10
N THR A 85 4.24 10.60 -4.37
CA THR A 85 4.46 9.18 -4.05
C THR A 85 5.13 8.38 -5.17
N GLY A 86 5.68 9.06 -6.19
CA GLY A 86 6.53 8.48 -7.24
C GLY A 86 7.99 8.84 -7.02
N LYS A 87 8.58 9.57 -7.98
CA LYS A 87 10.00 9.94 -7.98
C LYS A 87 10.47 10.70 -6.73
N PRO A 88 9.73 11.68 -6.16
CA PRO A 88 10.15 12.38 -4.95
C PRO A 88 10.35 11.44 -3.75
N LEU A 89 9.52 10.39 -3.62
CA LEU A 89 9.69 9.37 -2.60
C LEU A 89 10.98 8.56 -2.80
N VAL A 90 11.26 8.16 -4.05
CA VAL A 90 12.50 7.46 -4.39
C VAL A 90 13.72 8.33 -4.11
N ASP A 91 13.67 9.60 -4.52
CA ASP A 91 14.77 10.54 -4.32
C ASP A 91 15.04 10.80 -2.84
N PHE A 92 14.01 10.83 -2.00
CA PHE A 92 14.15 10.95 -0.54
C PHE A 92 14.96 9.79 0.06
N TYR A 93 14.73 8.55 -0.40
CA TYR A 93 15.42 7.35 0.08
C TYR A 93 16.64 6.94 -0.77
N ARG A 94 17.04 7.72 -1.78
CA ARG A 94 18.05 7.31 -2.78
C ARG A 94 19.41 6.93 -2.18
N ASN A 95 19.78 7.59 -1.09
CA ASN A 95 21.06 7.36 -0.42
C ASN A 95 21.02 6.23 0.60
N ASP A 96 19.84 5.78 1.02
CA ASP A 96 19.70 4.71 2.00
C ASP A 96 20.06 3.35 1.38
N ASP A 97 20.78 2.52 2.13
CA ASP A 97 21.17 1.18 1.69
C ASP A 97 20.38 0.12 2.47
N PHE A 98 19.33 -0.39 1.84
CA PHE A 98 18.48 -1.46 2.36
C PHE A 98 18.96 -2.87 1.94
N ILE A 99 20.09 -2.96 1.24
CA ILE A 99 20.51 -4.17 0.52
C ILE A 99 21.79 -4.74 1.11
N ASN A 100 22.81 -3.91 1.29
CA ASN A 100 24.15 -4.33 1.66
C ASN A 100 24.34 -4.44 3.19
N PRO A 101 25.20 -5.36 3.66
CA PRO A 101 25.58 -5.41 5.06
C PRO A 101 26.25 -4.11 5.53
N GLN A 102 25.90 -3.66 6.73
CA GLN A 102 26.52 -2.51 7.39
C GLN A 102 27.45 -2.99 8.50
N ILE A 103 28.72 -2.56 8.45
CA ILE A 103 29.75 -2.95 9.42
C ILE A 103 30.03 -1.77 10.34
N ASP A 104 29.77 -1.96 11.63
CA ASP A 104 30.18 -1.06 12.70
C ASP A 104 31.38 -1.68 13.42
N SER A 105 32.58 -1.27 13.01
CA SER A 105 33.83 -1.83 13.53
C SER A 105 34.10 -1.46 14.99
N VAL A 106 33.60 -0.32 15.44
CA VAL A 106 33.75 0.18 16.81
C VAL A 106 32.86 -0.62 17.75
N ALA A 107 31.58 -0.78 17.41
CA ALA A 107 30.66 -1.59 18.19
C ALA A 107 30.88 -3.10 17.99
N LYS A 108 31.68 -3.50 16.99
CA LYS A 108 31.88 -4.89 16.54
C LYS A 108 30.56 -5.55 16.14
N ILE A 109 29.71 -4.81 15.43
CA ILE A 109 28.38 -5.26 14.98
C ILE A 109 28.35 -5.30 13.45
N VAL A 110 27.81 -6.39 12.89
CA VAL A 110 27.43 -6.47 11.49
C VAL A 110 25.91 -6.53 11.41
N ARG A 111 25.31 -5.59 10.68
CA ARG A 111 23.86 -5.55 10.43
C ARG A 111 23.62 -6.02 9.00
N ILE A 112 22.81 -7.06 8.84
CA ILE A 112 22.47 -7.62 7.53
C ILE A 112 20.99 -7.32 7.27
N PRO A 113 20.67 -6.45 6.29
CA PRO A 113 19.29 -6.19 5.92
C PRO A 113 18.59 -7.46 5.44
N ARG A 114 17.41 -7.75 5.99
CA ARG A 114 16.59 -8.89 5.60
C ARG A 114 15.17 -8.40 5.26
N PRO A 115 14.61 -8.74 4.09
CA PRO A 115 13.22 -8.44 3.79
C PRO A 115 12.30 -9.09 4.82
N ALA A 116 11.17 -8.45 5.10
CA ALA A 116 10.14 -9.03 5.95
C ALA A 116 9.57 -10.31 5.31
N GLY A 117 9.38 -10.31 3.99
CA GLY A 117 8.77 -11.41 3.24
C GLY A 117 7.62 -10.90 2.38
N VAL A 118 6.44 -11.50 2.56
CA VAL A 118 5.20 -11.07 1.91
C VAL A 118 4.49 -10.03 2.77
N VAL A 119 4.32 -8.84 2.22
CA VAL A 119 3.61 -7.72 2.83
C VAL A 119 2.15 -7.73 2.38
N PHE A 120 1.21 -7.81 3.31
CA PHE A 120 -0.20 -7.62 3.03
C PHE A 120 -0.60 -6.17 3.29
N ALA A 121 -1.04 -5.47 2.26
CA ALA A 121 -1.23 -4.03 2.27
C ALA A 121 -2.69 -3.63 2.04
N LEU A 122 -3.31 -2.98 3.03
CA LEU A 122 -4.65 -2.43 2.92
C LEU A 122 -4.58 -0.99 2.38
N ALA A 123 -5.35 -0.68 1.33
CA ALA A 123 -5.41 0.66 0.74
C ALA A 123 -6.77 1.33 1.01
N PRO A 124 -6.82 2.57 1.55
CA PRO A 124 -8.06 3.24 1.91
C PRO A 124 -8.74 3.90 0.70
N SER A 125 -10.02 4.29 0.85
CA SER A 125 -10.76 5.03 -0.19
C SER A 125 -10.41 6.51 -0.31
N THR A 126 -9.82 7.13 0.73
CA THR A 126 -9.49 8.56 0.73
C THR A 126 -8.21 8.87 -0.07
N ASN A 127 -7.20 8.01 0.06
CA ASN A 127 -5.90 8.11 -0.62
C ASN A 127 -5.54 6.82 -1.36
N PRO A 128 -6.37 6.32 -2.29
CA PRO A 128 -6.19 5.00 -2.88
C PRO A 128 -4.84 4.84 -3.57
N ILE A 129 -4.60 5.66 -4.59
CA ILE A 129 -3.48 5.51 -5.52
C ILE A 129 -2.16 5.93 -4.87
N ALA A 130 -2.14 7.08 -4.20
CA ALA A 130 -0.95 7.53 -3.46
C ALA A 130 -0.50 6.52 -2.38
N THR A 131 -1.44 5.87 -1.68
CA THR A 131 -1.08 4.82 -0.70
C THR A 131 -0.50 3.59 -1.39
N ILE A 132 -1.07 3.18 -2.53
CA ILE A 132 -0.57 2.05 -3.32
C ILE A 132 0.84 2.34 -3.82
N ASN A 133 1.06 3.50 -4.44
CA ASN A 133 2.36 3.94 -4.95
C ASN A 133 3.42 3.89 -3.84
N PHE A 134 3.12 4.53 -2.69
CA PHE A 134 4.00 4.53 -1.53
C PHE A 134 4.33 3.11 -1.06
N LYS A 135 3.32 2.27 -0.82
CA LYS A 135 3.53 0.92 -0.28
C LYS A 135 4.25 -0.01 -1.26
N VAL A 136 3.98 0.11 -2.56
CA VAL A 136 4.66 -0.66 -3.59
C VAL A 136 6.14 -0.26 -3.65
N LEU A 137 6.45 1.04 -3.74
CA LEU A 137 7.83 1.49 -3.84
C LEU A 137 8.67 1.09 -2.62
N ILE A 138 8.18 1.30 -1.40
CA ILE A 138 8.94 0.89 -0.20
C ILE A 138 9.10 -0.63 -0.10
N ALA A 139 8.11 -1.41 -0.56
CA ALA A 139 8.22 -2.88 -0.60
C ALA A 139 9.30 -3.32 -1.59
N LEU A 140 9.36 -2.71 -2.77
CA LEU A 140 10.38 -2.99 -3.78
C LEU A 140 11.79 -2.58 -3.32
N MET A 141 11.94 -1.37 -2.76
CA MET A 141 13.22 -0.87 -2.23
C MET A 141 13.83 -1.82 -1.18
N THR A 142 12.98 -2.58 -0.49
CA THR A 142 13.36 -3.48 0.59
C THR A 142 13.26 -4.97 0.20
N ARG A 143 13.10 -5.28 -1.09
CA ARG A 143 13.02 -6.65 -1.66
C ARG A 143 11.88 -7.50 -1.10
N ASN A 144 10.77 -6.89 -0.74
CA ASN A 144 9.55 -7.58 -0.31
C ASN A 144 8.60 -7.81 -1.48
N ALA A 145 7.82 -8.89 -1.43
CA ALA A 145 6.61 -8.99 -2.24
C ALA A 145 5.45 -8.28 -1.52
N ILE A 146 4.49 -7.74 -2.28
CA ILE A 146 3.33 -7.04 -1.75
C ILE A 146 2.03 -7.53 -2.37
N VAL A 147 1.04 -7.82 -1.53
CA VAL A 147 -0.34 -8.13 -1.92
C VAL A 147 -1.25 -6.99 -1.45
N VAL A 148 -1.84 -6.27 -2.39
CA VAL A 148 -2.68 -5.11 -2.12
C VAL A 148 -4.15 -5.52 -2.04
N SER A 149 -4.83 -5.08 -0.98
CA SER A 149 -6.28 -5.17 -0.83
C SER A 149 -6.88 -3.75 -0.89
N PRO A 150 -7.50 -3.37 -2.02
CA PRO A 150 -8.11 -2.06 -2.16
C PRO A 150 -9.44 -1.96 -1.41
N HIS A 151 -9.79 -0.76 -0.97
CA HIS A 151 -11.12 -0.52 -0.43
C HIS A 151 -12.19 -0.72 -1.51
N PRO A 152 -13.34 -1.37 -1.23
CA PRO A 152 -14.38 -1.66 -2.22
C PRO A 152 -14.88 -0.45 -3.03
N ALA A 153 -14.90 0.73 -2.41
CA ALA A 153 -15.34 2.00 -3.04
C ALA A 153 -14.39 2.57 -4.12
N VAL A 154 -13.19 2.00 -4.28
CA VAL A 154 -12.13 2.46 -5.21
C VAL A 154 -11.44 1.25 -5.86
N ARG A 155 -12.16 0.13 -5.92
CA ARG A 155 -11.61 -1.18 -6.28
C ARG A 155 -11.07 -1.20 -7.70
N GLU A 156 -11.78 -0.60 -8.65
CA GLU A 156 -11.47 -0.71 -10.07
C GLU A 156 -10.21 0.07 -10.42
N CYS A 157 -10.14 1.36 -10.05
CA CYS A 157 -8.96 2.17 -10.30
C CYS A 157 -7.72 1.61 -9.57
N CYS A 158 -7.89 1.12 -8.34
CA CYS A 158 -6.78 0.52 -7.59
C CYS A 158 -6.29 -0.79 -8.22
N THR A 159 -7.22 -1.64 -8.68
CA THR A 159 -6.85 -2.93 -9.30
C THR A 159 -6.05 -2.70 -10.58
N ASP A 160 -6.51 -1.75 -11.42
CA ASP A 160 -5.78 -1.37 -12.64
C ASP A 160 -4.42 -0.75 -12.32
N ALA A 161 -4.34 0.14 -11.32
CA ALA A 161 -3.08 0.74 -10.90
C ALA A 161 -2.06 -0.31 -10.42
N VAL A 162 -2.47 -1.23 -9.54
CA VAL A 162 -1.56 -2.29 -9.05
C VAL A 162 -1.09 -3.20 -10.19
N ARG A 163 -1.98 -3.57 -11.13
CA ARG A 163 -1.60 -4.35 -12.32
C ARG A 163 -0.60 -3.61 -13.21
N THR A 164 -0.81 -2.31 -13.40
CA THR A 164 0.09 -1.46 -14.19
C THR A 164 1.47 -1.37 -13.53
N LEU A 165 1.53 -1.14 -12.21
CA LEU A 165 2.80 -1.13 -11.48
C LEU A 165 3.49 -2.50 -11.50
N ALA A 166 2.72 -3.60 -11.38
CA ALA A 166 3.25 -4.96 -11.48
C ALA A 166 3.86 -5.23 -12.87
N ALA A 167 3.18 -4.83 -13.95
CA ALA A 167 3.69 -4.97 -15.31
C ALA A 167 4.97 -4.13 -15.52
N CYS A 168 4.98 -2.88 -15.05
CA CYS A 168 6.15 -2.00 -15.09
C CYS A 168 7.34 -2.61 -14.33
N ALA A 169 7.11 -3.14 -13.13
CA ALA A 169 8.16 -3.78 -12.32
C ALA A 169 8.73 -5.03 -13.03
N VAL A 170 7.87 -5.92 -13.53
CA VAL A 170 8.29 -7.14 -14.23
C VAL A 170 9.05 -6.82 -15.52
N ALA A 171 8.61 -5.81 -16.28
CA ALA A 171 9.32 -5.35 -17.47
C ALA A 171 10.71 -4.79 -17.15
N ALA A 172 10.90 -4.22 -15.95
CA ALA A 172 12.19 -3.76 -15.43
C ALA A 172 13.04 -4.87 -14.80
N GLY A 173 12.57 -6.13 -14.82
CA GLY A 173 13.30 -7.29 -14.31
C GLY A 173 12.90 -7.76 -12.93
N ALA A 174 11.83 -7.22 -12.32
CA ALA A 174 11.33 -7.73 -11.04
C ALA A 174 10.76 -9.15 -11.19
N PRO A 175 10.82 -9.99 -10.14
CA PRO A 175 10.18 -11.30 -10.16
C PRO A 175 8.67 -11.18 -10.38
N GLN A 176 8.10 -12.11 -11.15
CA GLN A 176 6.64 -12.23 -11.27
C GLN A 176 6.02 -12.40 -9.87
N ALA A 177 4.84 -11.83 -9.67
CA ALA A 177 4.10 -11.86 -8.40
C ALA A 177 4.78 -11.12 -7.22
N CYS A 178 5.80 -10.29 -7.46
CA CYS A 178 6.32 -9.37 -6.44
C CYS A 178 5.30 -8.26 -6.09
N ILE A 179 4.40 -7.91 -7.00
CA ILE A 179 3.27 -7.00 -6.78
C ILE A 179 2.00 -7.73 -7.21
N GLN A 180 1.03 -7.82 -6.30
CA GLN A 180 -0.23 -8.52 -6.51
C GLN A 180 -1.41 -7.72 -5.96
N VAL A 181 -2.62 -7.99 -6.45
CA VAL A 181 -3.85 -7.33 -5.99
C VAL A 181 -4.97 -8.34 -5.77
N ILE A 182 -5.76 -8.12 -4.72
CA ILE A 182 -7.03 -8.81 -4.50
C ILE A 182 -8.11 -8.07 -5.27
N GLU A 183 -8.55 -8.64 -6.39
CA GLU A 183 -9.50 -7.99 -7.30
C GLU A 183 -10.91 -7.87 -6.72
N LYS A 184 -11.32 -8.85 -5.90
CA LYS A 184 -12.64 -8.92 -5.27
C LYS A 184 -12.49 -9.02 -3.75
N PRO A 185 -12.07 -7.95 -3.07
CA PRO A 185 -11.85 -7.97 -1.64
C PRO A 185 -13.18 -8.15 -0.90
N THR A 186 -13.27 -9.17 -0.06
CA THR A 186 -14.35 -9.36 0.91
C THR A 186 -13.76 -9.45 2.31
N ILE A 187 -14.52 -9.06 3.34
CA ILE A 187 -14.04 -9.14 4.73
C ILE A 187 -13.56 -10.56 5.08
N PRO A 188 -14.30 -11.64 4.77
CA PRO A 188 -13.85 -12.99 5.09
C PRO A 188 -12.59 -13.41 4.32
N LEU A 189 -12.41 -12.96 3.07
CA LEU A 189 -11.19 -13.23 2.32
C LEU A 189 -10.00 -12.47 2.90
N ILE A 190 -10.17 -11.18 3.22
CA ILE A 190 -9.12 -10.35 3.85
C ILE A 190 -8.68 -10.95 5.18
N ASP A 191 -9.60 -11.52 5.96
CA ASP A 191 -9.28 -12.22 7.21
C ASP A 191 -8.37 -13.44 6.98
N CYS A 192 -8.61 -14.23 5.92
CA CYS A 192 -7.71 -15.32 5.52
C CYS A 192 -6.29 -14.81 5.21
N PHE A 193 -6.15 -13.70 4.49
CA PHE A 193 -4.85 -13.08 4.22
C PHE A 193 -4.16 -12.59 5.50
N MET A 194 -4.90 -11.92 6.39
CA MET A 194 -4.33 -11.39 7.63
C MET A 194 -3.85 -12.50 8.58
N LYS A 195 -4.56 -13.63 8.64
CA LYS A 195 -4.27 -14.76 9.56
C LYS A 195 -3.33 -15.82 8.99
N SER A 196 -3.10 -15.84 7.68
CA SER A 196 -2.19 -16.81 7.07
C SER A 196 -0.78 -16.65 7.62
N SER A 197 -0.13 -17.77 7.97
CA SER A 197 1.27 -17.79 8.42
C SER A 197 2.27 -17.36 7.34
N LYS A 198 1.82 -17.24 6.08
CA LYS A 198 2.62 -16.76 4.94
C LYS A 198 2.61 -15.25 4.80
N THR A 199 1.77 -14.53 5.56
CA THR A 199 1.81 -13.07 5.65
C THR A 199 2.85 -12.67 6.69
N ASN A 200 3.92 -12.02 6.27
CA ASN A 200 5.02 -11.67 7.16
C ASN A 200 4.86 -10.29 7.82
N LEU A 201 4.16 -9.37 7.15
CA LEU A 201 3.89 -8.03 7.66
C LEU A 201 2.58 -7.50 7.10
N ILE A 202 1.75 -6.88 7.95
CA ILE A 202 0.53 -6.20 7.53
C ILE A 202 0.74 -4.69 7.59
N LEU A 203 0.50 -3.99 6.48
CA LEU A 203 0.42 -2.53 6.43
C LEU A 203 -1.04 -2.10 6.42
N ALA A 204 -1.60 -1.82 7.61
CA ALA A 204 -3.01 -1.55 7.81
C ALA A 204 -3.32 -0.05 7.77
N THR A 205 -3.61 0.47 6.57
CA THR A 205 -4.09 1.85 6.38
C THR A 205 -5.59 1.82 6.14
N GLY A 206 -6.37 2.13 7.18
CA GLY A 206 -7.83 2.08 7.13
C GLY A 206 -8.45 2.50 8.46
N GLY A 207 -9.74 2.25 8.62
CA GLY A 207 -10.45 2.57 9.86
C GLY A 207 -10.02 1.72 11.05
N THR A 208 -10.34 2.19 12.26
CA THR A 208 -9.95 1.56 13.54
C THR A 208 -10.31 0.08 13.63
N ALA A 209 -11.46 -0.34 13.08
CA ALA A 209 -11.87 -1.75 13.08
C ALA A 209 -10.91 -2.63 12.26
N MET A 210 -10.48 -2.16 11.09
CA MET A 210 -9.54 -2.88 10.23
C MET A 210 -8.16 -2.95 10.88
N VAL A 211 -7.70 -1.86 11.48
CA VAL A 211 -6.42 -1.82 12.19
C VAL A 211 -6.42 -2.77 13.38
N ARG A 212 -7.51 -2.79 14.16
CA ARG A 212 -7.68 -3.77 15.26
C ARG A 212 -7.66 -5.20 14.74
N ALA A 213 -8.32 -5.49 13.62
CA ALA A 213 -8.30 -6.82 13.01
C ALA A 213 -6.88 -7.24 12.60
N ALA A 214 -6.09 -6.35 12.00
CA ALA A 214 -4.70 -6.60 11.67
C ALA A 214 -3.85 -6.91 12.93
N TYR A 215 -3.99 -6.12 14.00
CA TYR A 215 -3.30 -6.42 15.27
C TYR A 215 -3.80 -7.68 15.99
N SER A 216 -4.99 -8.18 15.63
CA SER A 216 -5.55 -9.42 16.19
C SER A 216 -5.27 -10.66 15.33
N SER A 217 -4.51 -10.53 14.24
CA SER A 217 -4.31 -11.61 13.27
C SER A 217 -3.14 -12.54 13.58
N SER A 218 -2.43 -12.30 14.69
CA SER A 218 -1.20 -13.00 15.10
C SER A 218 0.03 -12.75 14.22
N ASN A 219 -0.10 -11.98 13.14
CA ASN A 219 1.03 -11.53 12.32
C ASN A 219 1.48 -10.11 12.71
N PRO A 220 2.76 -9.74 12.52
CA PRO A 220 3.23 -8.38 12.72
C PRO A 220 2.42 -7.38 11.89
N ALA A 221 1.97 -6.29 12.52
CA ALA A 221 1.17 -5.27 11.87
C ALA A 221 1.69 -3.87 12.19
N ILE A 222 1.72 -3.02 11.16
CA ILE A 222 1.90 -1.57 11.26
C ILE A 222 0.56 -0.94 10.87
N GLY A 223 -0.20 -0.52 11.87
CA GLY A 223 -1.48 0.14 11.71
C GLY A 223 -1.41 1.64 11.90
N VAL A 224 -2.41 2.35 11.38
CA VAL A 224 -2.61 3.78 11.59
C VAL A 224 -3.76 4.05 12.56
N GLY A 225 -3.89 5.30 13.01
CA GLY A 225 -5.06 5.76 13.79
C GLY A 225 -5.86 6.82 13.04
N PRO A 226 -7.12 7.07 13.44
CA PRO A 226 -7.84 8.25 12.97
C PRO A 226 -7.14 9.51 13.48
N GLY A 227 -7.09 10.55 12.64
CA GLY A 227 -6.62 11.87 13.06
C GLY A 227 -7.77 12.77 13.49
N ASN A 228 -7.52 13.56 14.53
CA ASN A 228 -8.39 14.63 14.99
C ASN A 228 -7.51 15.82 15.38
N VAL A 229 -6.82 16.38 14.39
CA VAL A 229 -5.63 17.21 14.60
C VAL A 229 -6.03 18.59 15.14
N PRO A 230 -5.65 18.97 16.38
CA PRO A 230 -5.83 20.33 16.86
C PRO A 230 -4.72 21.24 16.31
N VAL A 231 -5.06 22.49 16.02
CA VAL A 231 -4.11 23.55 15.70
C VAL A 231 -4.29 24.69 16.69
N PHE A 232 -3.27 24.90 17.52
CA PHE A 232 -3.19 26.03 18.44
C PHE A 232 -2.50 27.21 17.76
N VAL A 233 -3.16 28.37 17.74
CA VAL A 233 -2.61 29.62 17.22
C VAL A 233 -2.31 30.54 18.40
N ASP A 234 -1.05 30.54 18.81
CA ASP A 234 -0.53 31.39 19.89
C ASP A 234 -0.63 32.88 19.56
N ASP A 235 -0.72 33.74 20.59
CA ASP A 235 -0.84 35.19 20.41
C ASP A 235 0.42 35.83 19.78
N SER A 236 1.56 35.15 19.83
CA SER A 236 2.79 35.54 19.15
C SER A 236 2.85 35.15 17.67
N ALA A 237 1.86 34.42 17.16
CA ALA A 237 1.88 33.92 15.79
C ALA A 237 1.60 35.02 14.74
N ASP A 238 2.23 34.87 13.56
CA ASP A 238 1.80 35.61 12.37
C ASP A 238 0.44 35.07 11.92
N LEU A 239 -0.62 35.79 12.31
CA LEU A 239 -2.01 35.39 12.07
C LEU A 239 -2.33 35.21 10.59
N LYS A 240 -1.76 36.04 9.70
CA LYS A 240 -2.03 35.93 8.25
C LYS A 240 -1.43 34.65 7.70
N LYS A 241 -0.18 34.35 8.08
CA LYS A 241 0.51 33.15 7.65
C LYS A 241 -0.11 31.88 8.25
N ALA A 242 -0.53 31.94 9.51
CA ALA A 242 -1.24 30.84 10.17
C ALA A 242 -2.57 30.54 9.45
N ALA A 243 -3.40 31.57 9.23
CA ALA A 243 -4.66 31.42 8.52
C ALA A 243 -4.48 30.82 7.12
N GLN A 244 -3.51 31.32 6.34
CA GLN A 244 -3.24 30.82 5.00
C GLN A 244 -2.87 29.32 5.02
N ARG A 245 -1.93 28.91 5.89
CA ARG A 245 -1.49 27.52 5.98
C ARG A 245 -2.60 26.56 6.39
N ILE A 246 -3.44 26.98 7.34
CA ILE A 246 -4.58 26.18 7.80
C ILE A 246 -5.60 26.02 6.67
N VAL A 247 -5.91 27.11 5.95
CA VAL A 247 -6.84 27.04 4.81
C VAL A 247 -6.28 26.17 3.69
N ASP A 248 -5.00 26.34 3.32
CA ASP A 248 -4.36 25.54 2.28
C ASP A 248 -4.37 24.05 2.63
N SER A 249 -3.96 23.70 3.85
CA SER A 249 -3.95 22.32 4.34
C SER A 249 -5.37 21.75 4.38
N LYS A 250 -6.31 22.45 5.02
CA LYS A 250 -7.67 21.95 5.25
C LYS A 250 -8.47 21.81 3.95
N SER A 251 -8.27 22.72 2.99
CA SER A 251 -8.97 22.66 1.71
C SER A 251 -8.40 21.60 0.76
N PHE A 252 -7.14 21.19 0.97
CA PHE A 252 -6.48 20.22 0.12
C PHE A 252 -7.23 18.88 0.04
N ASP A 253 -7.54 18.47 -1.19
CA ASP A 253 -8.33 17.30 -1.55
C ASP A 253 -9.66 17.22 -0.80
N ASN A 254 -10.31 18.36 -0.56
CA ASN A 254 -11.55 18.49 0.21
C ASN A 254 -11.46 17.88 1.62
N SER A 255 -10.34 18.10 2.32
CA SER A 255 -10.13 17.69 3.70
C SER A 255 -10.17 16.16 3.94
N VAL A 256 -9.90 15.33 2.93
CA VAL A 256 -9.98 13.87 3.09
C VAL A 256 -8.74 13.25 3.75
N LEU A 257 -7.67 14.02 3.99
CA LEU A 257 -6.49 13.53 4.67
C LEU A 257 -6.72 13.47 6.18
N CYS A 258 -6.32 12.36 6.81
CA CYS A 258 -6.41 12.22 8.27
C CYS A 258 -5.50 13.20 9.03
N THR A 259 -4.54 13.83 8.35
CA THR A 259 -3.63 14.83 8.92
C THR A 259 -4.19 16.25 8.86
N ASN A 260 -5.33 16.46 8.19
CA ASN A 260 -5.95 17.78 8.14
C ASN A 260 -6.46 18.20 9.52
N GLU A 261 -6.44 19.52 9.73
CA GLU A 261 -6.84 20.19 10.94
C GLU A 261 -8.33 19.94 11.23
N SER A 262 -8.69 19.59 12.46
CA SER A 262 -10.07 19.34 12.88
C SER A 262 -10.61 20.40 13.82
N VAL A 263 -9.74 20.99 14.63
CA VAL A 263 -10.09 21.98 15.66
C VAL A 263 -9.03 23.07 15.68
N MET A 264 -9.46 24.32 15.81
CA MET A 264 -8.58 25.47 16.02
C MET A 264 -8.73 25.93 17.48
N ILE A 265 -7.61 26.23 18.13
CA ILE A 265 -7.52 26.69 19.52
C ILE A 265 -6.77 28.01 19.54
#